data_AF-A0A3B1DRS6-F1
#
_entry.id   AF-A0A3B1DRS6-F1
#
_cell.length_a   1.000
_cell.length_b   1.000
_cell.length_c   1.000
_cell.angle_alpha   90.00
_cell.angle_beta   90.00
_cell.angle_gamma   90.00
#
_symmetry.space_group_name_H-M   'P 1'
#
loop_
_entity.id
_entity.type
_entity.pdbx_description
1 polymer ?
#
loop_
_entity_poly.entity_id
_entity_poly.type
_entity_poly.pdbx_seq_one_letter_code
_entity_poly.pdbx_strand_id
1 'polypeptide(L)'
;MGQLRKIKIIIVILVLTLGFQPALWMGDHLTLQINLAFAQEEPQEEASEDETDSAEEETQPEEKVALPAPVPGISPETFRMIEMIEKKNRDLKRREAQITLKEQRLKTLEENILKDLQKIEDAIARSEAQIGIQKNLIKENVAGLIKAYSAMKPQEAAKLLEVINENLAIQIISGMKSKVAGKVLSKLNVRVAKNISEKLAGKRIPK
;
A
#
# COMPACT_ATOMS: atom_id res chain seq x y z
N MET A 1 -6.01 -12.64 30.14
CA MET A 1 -4.61 -12.45 29.71
C MET A 1 -4.44 -11.90 28.26
N GLY A 2 -5.51 -11.52 27.54
CA GLY A 2 -5.40 -11.05 26.14
C GLY A 2 -5.15 -9.55 25.95
N GLN A 3 -5.61 -8.70 26.87
CA GLN A 3 -5.46 -7.24 26.77
C GLN A 3 -4.00 -6.77 26.98
N LEU A 4 -3.28 -7.39 27.93
CA LEU A 4 -1.86 -7.09 28.20
C LEU A 4 -0.92 -7.40 27.03
N ARG A 5 -1.27 -8.35 26.15
CA ARG A 5 -0.46 -8.67 24.96
C ARG A 5 -0.64 -7.62 23.86
N LYS A 6 -1.85 -7.05 23.73
CA LYS A 6 -2.14 -6.00 22.75
C LYS A 6 -1.46 -4.68 23.12
N ILE A 7 -1.46 -4.31 24.40
CA ILE A 7 -0.79 -3.08 24.90
C ILE A 7 0.73 -3.16 24.69
N LYS A 8 1.35 -4.32 24.93
CA LYS A 8 2.79 -4.51 24.68
C LYS A 8 3.16 -4.37 23.19
N ILE A 9 2.31 -4.83 22.28
CA ILE A 9 2.55 -4.71 20.83
C ILE A 9 2.43 -3.25 20.38
N ILE A 10 1.46 -2.50 20.91
CA ILE A 10 1.28 -1.07 20.59
C ILE A 10 2.47 -0.24 21.07
N ILE A 11 2.99 -0.51 22.27
CA ILE A 11 4.18 0.20 22.81
C ILE A 11 5.43 -0.09 21.97
N VAL A 12 5.62 -1.33 21.51
CA VAL A 12 6.77 -1.69 20.67
C VAL A 12 6.72 -0.97 19.32
N ILE A 13 5.54 -0.82 18.72
CA ILE A 13 5.37 -0.09 17.45
C ILE A 13 5.61 1.41 17.64
N LEU A 14 5.16 1.97 18.77
CA LEU A 14 5.32 3.40 19.09
C LEU A 14 6.78 3.76 19.41
N VAL A 15 7.54 2.84 20.02
CA VAL A 15 8.99 3.00 20.22
C VAL A 15 9.77 2.82 18.90
N LEU A 16 9.26 2.01 17.97
CA LEU A 16 9.91 1.79 16.67
C LEU A 16 9.75 2.97 15.72
N THR A 17 8.66 3.73 15.83
CA THR A 17 8.38 4.91 14.99
C THR A 17 8.99 6.21 15.55
N LEU A 18 9.18 6.30 16.87
CA LEU A 18 9.79 7.48 17.52
C LEU A 18 11.30 7.33 17.79
N GLY A 19 11.88 6.14 17.58
CA GLY A 19 13.27 5.83 17.95
C GLY A 19 14.32 5.94 16.85
N PHE A 20 13.99 6.41 15.63
CA PHE A 20 14.95 6.49 14.52
C PHE A 20 15.02 7.88 13.88
N GLN A 21 15.55 8.85 14.62
CA GLN A 21 16.30 9.96 14.05
C GLN A 21 17.57 10.16 14.87
N PRO A 22 18.76 9.82 14.34
CA PRO A 22 20.02 10.22 14.96
C PRO A 22 20.23 11.73 14.70
N ALA A 23 20.48 12.45 15.78
CA ALA A 23 20.93 13.83 15.78
C ALA A 23 22.25 13.95 14.97
N LEU A 24 22.15 14.53 13.77
CA LEU A 24 23.26 15.14 13.05
C LEU A 24 23.31 16.62 13.47
N TRP A 25 24.00 16.91 14.57
CA TRP A 25 24.41 18.26 14.97
C TRP A 25 25.87 18.22 15.50
N MET A 26 26.78 18.46 14.57
CA MET A 26 28.10 19.10 14.71
C MET A 26 28.36 19.60 13.28
N GLY A 27 28.15 20.89 12.95
CA GLY A 27 29.05 21.99 13.30
C GLY A 27 30.39 21.74 12.58
N ASP A 28 30.82 22.46 11.55
CA ASP A 28 30.72 23.90 11.26
C ASP A 28 31.23 24.13 9.82
N HIS A 29 31.09 25.35 9.30
CA HIS A 29 31.85 26.00 8.21
C HIS A 29 32.01 25.32 6.82
N LEU A 30 31.14 25.70 5.87
CA LEU A 30 31.56 25.92 4.49
C LEU A 30 30.92 27.22 3.97
N THR A 31 31.77 28.23 4.04
CA THR A 31 31.70 29.62 3.66
C THR A 31 31.22 29.89 2.23
N LEU A 32 30.32 30.87 2.10
CA LEU A 32 30.42 32.06 1.23
C LEU A 32 31.13 31.90 -0.12
N GLN A 33 30.36 32.03 -1.21
CA GLN A 33 30.60 33.10 -2.20
C GLN A 33 29.26 33.56 -2.80
N ILE A 34 28.66 34.57 -2.17
CA ILE A 34 27.82 35.53 -2.90
C ILE A 34 28.77 36.65 -3.28
N ASN A 35 29.27 36.60 -4.52
CA ASN A 35 29.83 37.77 -5.18
C ASN A 35 28.66 38.46 -5.91
N LEU A 36 28.16 39.56 -5.32
CA LEU A 36 27.64 40.64 -6.14
C LEU A 36 28.85 41.48 -6.57
N ALA A 37 29.13 41.50 -7.87
CA ALA A 37 29.89 42.58 -8.46
C ALA A 37 28.94 43.77 -8.68
N PHE A 38 29.41 44.93 -8.22
CA PHE A 38 28.86 46.25 -8.50
C PHE A 38 28.60 46.45 -10.00
N ALA A 39 27.43 46.98 -10.32
CA ALA A 39 27.31 48.13 -11.22
C ALA A 39 26.22 49.04 -10.62
N GLN A 40 26.60 50.29 -10.34
CA GLN A 40 25.79 51.43 -9.93
C GLN A 40 24.50 51.56 -10.78
N GLU A 41 23.38 52.10 -10.30
CA GLU A 41 23.24 53.45 -9.73
C GLU A 41 21.87 53.56 -9.01
N GLU A 42 21.87 54.21 -7.83
CA GLU A 42 20.71 54.93 -7.28
C GLU A 42 20.40 56.16 -8.16
N PRO A 43 19.15 56.68 -8.23
CA PRO A 43 18.59 57.49 -7.14
C PRO A 43 17.17 57.04 -6.73
N GLN A 44 16.88 56.94 -5.43
CA GLN A 44 16.41 58.01 -4.52
C GLN A 44 14.98 58.49 -4.84
N GLU A 45 14.04 58.20 -3.93
CA GLU A 45 13.26 59.19 -3.14
C GLU A 45 11.92 59.50 -3.83
N GLU A 46 10.74 59.43 -3.20
CA GLU A 46 10.32 60.07 -1.96
C GLU A 46 9.01 59.45 -1.43
N ALA A 47 8.73 59.75 -0.16
CA ALA A 47 7.55 59.37 0.61
C ALA A 47 6.22 59.96 0.11
N SER A 48 5.10 59.31 0.45
CA SER A 48 4.01 59.96 1.19
C SER A 48 2.87 58.99 1.50
N GLU A 49 2.27 59.23 2.66
CA GLU A 49 1.08 58.60 3.22
C GLU A 49 -0.19 58.81 2.39
N ASP A 50 -1.16 57.94 2.71
CA ASP A 50 -2.62 58.14 2.73
C ASP A 50 -3.51 57.77 1.52
N GLU A 51 -4.57 57.04 1.91
CA GLU A 51 -5.88 56.78 1.28
C GLU A 51 -5.88 56.31 -0.18
N THR A 52 -6.55 55.22 -0.57
CA THR A 52 -7.99 55.03 -0.44
C THR A 52 -8.35 53.62 -0.94
N ASP A 53 -9.24 52.98 -0.20
CA ASP A 53 -10.31 52.07 -0.64
C ASP A 53 -10.42 51.73 -2.15
N SER A 54 -10.36 50.43 -2.48
CA SER A 54 -11.24 49.75 -3.46
C SER A 54 -10.70 48.34 -3.74
N ALA A 55 -11.14 47.37 -2.94
CA ALA A 55 -11.15 45.99 -3.37
C ALA A 55 -12.33 45.81 -4.33
N GLU A 56 -12.04 45.63 -5.61
CA GLU A 56 -13.00 45.27 -6.64
C GLU A 56 -13.61 43.90 -6.30
N GLU A 57 -14.80 43.93 -5.72
CA GLU A 57 -15.74 42.83 -5.68
C GLU A 57 -16.34 42.72 -7.09
N GLU A 58 -15.86 41.76 -7.89
CA GLU A 58 -16.51 41.39 -9.17
C GLU A 58 -17.89 40.81 -8.87
N THR A 59 -18.88 41.70 -8.77
CA THR A 59 -20.30 41.37 -8.79
C THR A 59 -20.65 40.81 -10.16
N GLN A 60 -20.91 39.50 -10.21
CA GLN A 60 -21.65 38.89 -11.32
C GLN A 60 -22.96 39.66 -11.53
N PRO A 61 -23.32 40.07 -12.75
CA PRO A 61 -24.60 40.72 -12.98
C PRO A 61 -25.72 39.75 -12.63
N GLU A 62 -26.55 40.12 -11.64
CA GLU A 62 -27.89 39.57 -11.53
C GLU A 62 -28.64 39.91 -12.83
N GLU A 63 -28.66 38.97 -13.77
CA GLU A 63 -29.55 39.01 -14.91
C GLU A 63 -30.98 38.84 -14.39
N LYS A 64 -31.60 39.98 -14.04
CA LYS A 64 -33.04 40.07 -13.82
C LYS A 64 -33.72 39.69 -15.12
N VAL A 65 -34.09 38.42 -15.23
CA VAL A 65 -35.04 37.95 -16.26
C VAL A 65 -36.36 38.67 -15.97
N ALA A 66 -36.59 39.75 -16.71
CA ALA A 66 -37.84 40.48 -16.70
C ALA A 66 -38.96 39.52 -17.17
N LEU A 67 -39.97 39.36 -16.33
CA LEU A 67 -41.19 38.65 -16.69
C LEU A 67 -41.77 39.28 -17.97
N PRO A 68 -42.23 38.48 -18.95
CA PRO A 68 -42.97 39.03 -20.09
C PRO A 68 -44.20 39.77 -19.56
N ALA A 69 -44.37 41.03 -19.97
CA ALA A 69 -45.55 41.81 -19.64
C ALA A 69 -46.83 41.06 -20.06
N PRO A 70 -47.96 41.22 -19.36
CA PRO A 70 -49.22 40.59 -19.74
C PRO A 70 -49.56 40.92 -21.20
N VAL A 71 -49.45 39.93 -22.07
CA VAL A 71 -49.75 40.08 -23.49
C VAL A 71 -51.25 40.32 -23.62
N PRO A 72 -51.72 41.41 -24.26
CA PRO A 72 -53.14 41.69 -24.35
C PRO A 72 -53.86 40.55 -25.10
N GLY A 73 -54.77 39.87 -24.42
CA GLY A 73 -55.55 38.74 -24.96
C GLY A 73 -55.34 37.38 -24.27
N ILE A 74 -54.43 37.27 -23.30
CA ILE A 74 -54.17 36.03 -22.56
C ILE A 74 -54.87 36.07 -21.20
N SER A 75 -55.62 35.01 -20.86
CA SER A 75 -56.28 34.91 -19.56
C SER A 75 -55.25 34.78 -18.41
N PRO A 76 -55.50 35.34 -17.22
CA PRO A 76 -54.59 35.25 -16.07
C PRO A 76 -54.21 33.81 -15.68
N GLU A 77 -55.07 32.83 -15.96
CA GLU A 77 -54.78 31.41 -15.73
C GLU A 77 -53.71 30.85 -16.68
N THR A 78 -53.75 31.24 -17.96
CA THR A 78 -52.75 30.83 -18.96
C THR A 78 -51.37 31.39 -18.60
N PHE A 79 -51.28 32.62 -18.09
CA PHE A 79 -50.02 33.21 -17.64
C PHE A 79 -49.41 32.43 -16.45
N ARG A 80 -50.23 32.08 -15.45
CA ARG A 80 -49.79 31.25 -14.30
C ARG A 80 -49.35 29.85 -14.72
N MET A 81 -50.01 29.28 -15.73
CA MET A 81 -49.63 27.98 -16.28
C MET A 81 -48.24 28.05 -16.95
N ILE A 82 -47.99 29.09 -17.76
CA ILE A 82 -46.68 29.30 -18.42
C ILE A 82 -45.58 29.45 -17.37
N GLU A 83 -45.79 30.25 -16.34
CA GLU A 83 -44.84 30.43 -15.23
C GLU A 83 -44.51 29.10 -14.52
N MET A 84 -45.54 28.26 -14.27
CA MET A 84 -45.34 26.94 -13.67
C MET A 84 -44.53 26.01 -14.58
N ILE A 85 -44.78 26.04 -15.89
CA ILE A 85 -44.05 25.25 -16.87
C ILE A 85 -42.58 25.71 -16.92
N GLU A 86 -42.32 27.01 -16.98
CA GLU A 86 -40.96 27.56 -16.97
C GLU A 86 -40.19 27.17 -15.70
N LYS A 87 -40.83 27.30 -14.53
CA LYS A 87 -40.25 26.87 -13.25
C LYS A 87 -39.91 25.38 -13.27
N LYS A 88 -40.83 24.53 -13.72
CA LYS A 88 -40.59 23.08 -13.85
C LYS A 88 -39.46 22.78 -14.83
N ASN A 89 -39.41 23.46 -15.97
CA ASN A 89 -38.35 23.28 -16.96
C ASN A 89 -36.98 23.67 -16.40
N ARG A 90 -36.89 24.76 -15.62
CA ARG A 90 -35.65 25.14 -14.93
C ARG A 90 -35.22 24.10 -13.90
N ASP A 91 -36.16 23.59 -13.10
CA ASP A 91 -35.89 22.54 -12.12
C ASP A 91 -35.43 21.24 -12.78
N LEU A 92 -36.05 20.86 -13.90
CA LEU A 92 -35.64 19.69 -14.70
C LEU A 92 -34.24 19.86 -15.28
N LYS A 93 -33.93 21.00 -15.93
CA LYS A 93 -32.58 21.29 -16.44
C LYS A 93 -31.52 21.21 -15.34
N ARG A 94 -31.83 21.72 -14.13
CA ARG A 94 -30.92 21.62 -12.98
C ARG A 94 -30.68 20.17 -12.58
N ARG A 95 -31.72 19.34 -12.56
CA ARG A 95 -31.62 17.91 -12.22
C ARG A 95 -30.85 17.14 -13.29
N GLU A 96 -31.11 17.39 -14.56
CA GLU A 96 -30.38 16.79 -15.68
C GLU A 96 -28.89 17.09 -15.59
N ALA A 97 -28.51 18.36 -15.39
CA ALA A 97 -27.10 18.73 -15.20
C ALA A 97 -26.45 18.01 -14.01
N GLN A 98 -27.17 17.89 -12.88
CA GLN A 98 -26.67 17.14 -11.71
C GLN A 98 -26.51 15.64 -12.00
N ILE A 99 -27.43 15.04 -12.76
CA ILE A 99 -27.36 13.62 -13.15
C ILE A 99 -26.17 13.41 -14.08
N THR A 100 -26.00 14.23 -15.11
CA THR A 100 -24.87 14.14 -16.04
C THR A 100 -23.52 14.23 -15.32
N LEU A 101 -23.37 15.15 -14.36
CA LEU A 101 -22.15 15.26 -13.55
C LEU A 101 -21.90 14.01 -12.70
N LYS A 102 -22.96 13.43 -12.11
CA LYS A 102 -22.85 12.19 -11.35
C LYS A 102 -22.48 11.01 -12.23
N GLU A 103 -23.07 10.89 -13.42
CA GLU A 103 -22.76 9.83 -14.38
C GLU A 103 -21.30 9.89 -14.84
N GLN A 104 -20.79 11.09 -15.14
CA GLN A 104 -19.37 11.28 -15.48
C GLN A 104 -18.47 10.85 -14.33
N ARG A 105 -18.78 11.28 -13.10
CA ARG A 105 -18.02 10.90 -11.90
C ARG A 105 -18.04 9.39 -11.66
N LEU A 106 -19.19 8.75 -11.85
CA LEU A 106 -19.34 7.31 -11.70
C LEU A 106 -18.52 6.56 -12.76
N LYS A 107 -18.54 7.00 -14.02
CA LYS A 107 -17.72 6.40 -15.09
C LYS A 107 -16.23 6.49 -14.78
N THR A 108 -15.74 7.66 -14.36
CA THR A 108 -14.33 7.80 -13.97
C THR A 108 -13.98 6.91 -12.79
N LEU A 109 -14.87 6.79 -11.80
CA LEU A 109 -14.64 5.91 -10.66
C LEU A 109 -14.62 4.43 -11.07
N GLU A 110 -15.54 4.01 -11.95
CA GLU A 110 -15.58 2.66 -12.53
C GLU A 110 -14.29 2.33 -13.27
N GLU A 111 -13.82 3.22 -14.15
CA GLU A 111 -12.55 3.06 -14.85
C GLU A 111 -11.35 2.95 -13.89
N ASN A 112 -11.34 3.75 -12.83
CA ASN A 112 -10.28 3.69 -11.83
C ASN A 112 -10.33 2.38 -11.04
N ILE A 113 -11.52 1.92 -10.65
CA ILE A 113 -11.71 0.63 -9.97
C ILE A 113 -11.24 -0.52 -10.86
N LEU A 114 -11.59 -0.51 -12.15
CA LEU A 114 -11.15 -1.54 -13.09
C LEU A 114 -9.62 -1.55 -13.26
N LYS A 115 -9.00 -0.37 -13.37
CA LYS A 115 -7.53 -0.25 -13.43
C LYS A 115 -6.87 -0.76 -12.17
N ASP A 116 -7.41 -0.44 -11.00
CA ASP A 116 -6.85 -0.87 -9.73
C ASP A 116 -7.05 -2.37 -9.50
N LEU A 117 -8.20 -2.93 -9.91
CA LEU A 117 -8.44 -4.38 -9.91
C LEU A 117 -7.39 -5.10 -10.77
N GLN A 118 -7.15 -4.61 -11.99
CA GLN A 118 -6.15 -5.20 -12.89
C GLN A 118 -4.74 -5.17 -12.29
N LYS A 119 -4.34 -4.05 -11.65
CA LYS A 119 -3.04 -3.97 -10.95
C LYS A 119 -2.93 -4.98 -9.81
N ILE A 120 -4.00 -5.19 -9.05
CA ILE A 120 -4.04 -6.14 -7.94
C ILE A 120 -3.92 -7.57 -8.49
N GLU A 121 -4.66 -7.92 -9.53
CA GLU A 121 -4.59 -9.23 -10.19
C GLU A 121 -3.19 -9.51 -10.73
N ASP A 122 -2.59 -8.53 -11.42
CA ASP A 122 -1.21 -8.63 -11.90
C ASP A 122 -0.20 -8.81 -10.76
N ALA A 123 -0.37 -8.09 -9.65
CA ALA A 123 0.49 -8.20 -8.49
C ALA A 123 0.38 -9.59 -7.82
N ILE A 124 -0.84 -10.12 -7.71
CA ILE A 124 -1.09 -11.47 -7.19
C ILE A 124 -0.43 -12.50 -8.11
N ALA A 125 -0.64 -12.43 -9.42
CA ALA A 125 -0.06 -13.36 -10.39
C ALA A 125 1.48 -13.35 -10.35
N ARG A 126 2.09 -12.16 -10.28
CA ARG A 126 3.56 -12.03 -10.14
C ARG A 126 4.06 -12.62 -8.82
N SER A 127 3.36 -12.37 -7.71
CA SER A 127 3.71 -12.92 -6.40
C SER A 127 3.61 -14.44 -6.39
N GLU A 128 2.54 -15.02 -6.94
CA GLU A 128 2.36 -16.46 -7.04
C GLU A 128 3.45 -17.11 -7.91
N ALA A 129 3.80 -16.48 -9.04
CA ALA A 129 4.88 -16.93 -9.90
C ALA A 129 6.23 -16.93 -9.16
N GLN A 130 6.54 -15.85 -8.42
CA GLN A 130 7.78 -15.76 -7.62
C GLN A 130 7.81 -16.80 -6.50
N ILE A 131 6.71 -17.01 -5.79
CA ILE A 131 6.59 -18.05 -4.77
C ILE A 131 6.77 -19.44 -5.40
N GLY A 132 6.20 -19.67 -6.58
CA GLY A 132 6.36 -20.91 -7.34
C GLY A 132 7.82 -21.19 -7.69
N ILE A 133 8.52 -20.18 -8.23
CA ILE A 133 9.95 -20.26 -8.57
C ILE A 133 10.78 -20.57 -7.31
N GLN A 134 10.57 -19.83 -6.22
CA GLN A 134 11.29 -20.06 -4.97
C GLN A 134 11.03 -21.46 -4.41
N LYS A 135 9.78 -21.94 -4.43
CA LYS A 135 9.44 -23.30 -4.00
C LYS A 135 10.16 -24.36 -4.82
N ASN A 136 10.23 -24.18 -6.14
CA ASN A 136 10.92 -25.12 -7.02
C ASN A 136 12.44 -25.11 -6.75
N LEU A 137 13.05 -23.94 -6.62
CA LEU A 137 14.47 -23.83 -6.29
C LEU A 137 14.79 -24.48 -4.93
N ILE A 138 13.96 -24.27 -3.92
CA ILE A 138 14.12 -24.92 -2.61
C ILE A 138 13.99 -26.43 -2.74
N LYS A 139 13.01 -26.93 -3.50
CA LYS A 139 12.85 -28.38 -3.75
C LYS A 139 14.08 -28.97 -4.44
N GLU A 140 14.61 -28.31 -5.46
CA GLU A 140 15.82 -28.76 -6.17
C GLU A 140 17.04 -28.77 -5.25
N ASN A 141 17.23 -27.71 -4.45
CA ASN A 141 18.31 -27.64 -3.46
C ASN A 141 18.21 -28.77 -2.43
N VAL A 142 17.01 -29.01 -1.87
CA VAL A 142 16.78 -30.10 -0.93
C VAL A 142 16.99 -31.46 -1.59
N ALA A 143 16.57 -31.66 -2.84
CA ALA A 143 16.84 -32.89 -3.59
C ALA A 143 18.35 -33.13 -3.80
N GLY A 144 19.11 -32.07 -4.10
CA GLY A 144 20.57 -32.11 -4.16
C GLY A 144 21.20 -32.54 -2.84
N LEU A 145 20.74 -31.97 -1.72
CA LEU A 145 21.17 -32.38 -0.38
C LEU A 145 20.82 -33.84 -0.10
N ILE A 146 19.59 -34.28 -0.37
CA ILE A 146 19.18 -35.68 -0.20
C ILE A 146 20.15 -36.61 -0.94
N LYS A 147 20.50 -36.29 -2.19
CA LYS A 147 21.43 -37.08 -2.99
C LYS A 147 22.83 -37.12 -2.37
N ALA A 148 23.38 -35.97 -1.98
CA ALA A 148 24.70 -35.87 -1.36
C ALA A 148 24.78 -36.68 -0.05
N TYR A 149 23.80 -36.48 0.84
CA TYR A 149 23.73 -37.17 2.13
C TYR A 149 23.35 -38.66 2.00
N SER A 150 22.68 -39.06 0.92
CA SER A 150 22.41 -40.49 0.66
C SER A 150 23.61 -41.24 0.10
N ALA A 151 24.54 -40.54 -0.56
CA ALA A 151 25.72 -41.13 -1.17
C ALA A 151 26.90 -41.28 -0.18
N MET A 152 26.91 -40.48 0.90
CA MET A 152 27.94 -40.56 1.92
C MET A 152 27.76 -41.74 2.89
N LYS A 153 28.77 -42.01 3.72
CA LYS A 153 28.69 -43.09 4.71
C LYS A 153 27.64 -42.77 5.78
N PRO A 154 26.84 -43.75 6.25
CA PRO A 154 25.77 -43.49 7.22
C PRO A 154 26.24 -42.84 8.53
N GLN A 155 27.44 -43.18 9.02
CA GLN A 155 28.00 -42.57 10.23
C GLN A 155 28.37 -41.10 10.02
N GLU A 156 28.93 -40.76 8.86
CA GLU A 156 29.31 -39.39 8.53
C GLU A 156 28.04 -38.53 8.31
N ALA A 157 27.02 -39.08 7.63
CA ALA A 157 25.73 -38.42 7.44
C ALA A 157 25.06 -38.10 8.77
N ALA A 158 25.02 -39.07 9.69
CA ALA A 158 24.41 -38.90 11.00
C ALA A 158 25.06 -37.76 11.78
N LYS A 159 26.39 -37.71 11.85
CA LYS A 159 27.13 -36.64 12.55
C LYS A 159 26.80 -35.25 12.00
N LEU A 160 26.71 -35.10 10.68
CA LEU A 160 26.35 -33.81 10.08
C LEU A 160 24.87 -33.46 10.34
N LEU A 161 23.97 -34.43 10.21
CA LEU A 161 22.53 -34.23 10.41
C LEU A 161 22.16 -33.85 11.85
N GLU A 162 22.99 -34.19 12.85
CA GLU A 162 22.81 -33.77 14.24
C GLU A 162 23.09 -32.28 14.49
N VAL A 163 23.93 -31.67 13.66
CA VAL A 163 24.39 -30.28 13.86
C VAL A 163 23.57 -29.30 13.03
N ILE A 164 22.96 -29.74 11.92
CA ILE A 164 22.11 -28.87 11.10
C ILE A 164 20.75 -28.61 11.75
N ASN A 165 20.00 -27.68 11.15
CA ASN A 165 18.63 -27.40 11.56
C ASN A 165 17.75 -28.67 11.53
N GLU A 166 17.05 -28.92 12.63
CA GLU A 166 16.22 -30.12 12.81
C GLU A 166 15.17 -30.30 11.70
N ASN A 167 14.52 -29.22 11.24
CA ASN A 167 13.51 -29.30 10.18
C ASN A 167 14.13 -29.68 8.83
N LEU A 168 15.33 -29.19 8.55
CA LEU A 168 16.07 -29.56 7.34
C LEU A 168 16.53 -31.03 7.42
N ALA A 169 17.01 -31.49 8.58
CA ALA A 169 17.36 -32.89 8.78
C ALA A 169 16.15 -33.82 8.56
N ILE A 170 14.97 -33.43 9.05
CA ILE A 170 13.72 -34.15 8.81
C ILE A 170 13.37 -34.19 7.33
N GLN A 171 13.44 -33.05 6.62
CA GLN A 171 13.17 -33.01 5.17
C GLN A 171 14.14 -33.92 4.40
N ILE A 172 15.43 -33.85 4.70
CA ILE A 172 16.45 -34.68 4.06
C ILE A 172 16.16 -36.17 4.32
N ILE A 173 15.99 -36.58 5.58
CA ILE A 173 15.73 -37.98 5.95
C ILE A 173 14.42 -38.48 5.34
N SER A 174 13.38 -37.65 5.28
CA SER A 174 12.09 -38.01 4.67
C SER A 174 12.19 -38.27 3.16
N GLY A 175 13.13 -37.60 2.49
CA GLY A 175 13.37 -37.78 1.06
C GLY A 175 14.34 -38.91 0.72
N MET A 176 15.03 -39.49 1.72
CA MET A 176 15.92 -40.62 1.50
C MET A 176 15.13 -41.91 1.26
N LYS A 177 15.73 -42.85 0.51
CA LYS A 177 15.20 -44.23 0.42
C LYS A 177 15.15 -44.85 1.82
N SER A 178 14.08 -45.55 2.17
CA SER A 178 13.84 -46.10 3.52
C SER A 178 15.02 -46.92 4.07
N LYS A 179 15.69 -47.71 3.23
CA LYS A 179 16.88 -48.48 3.60
C LYS A 179 18.08 -47.62 3.99
N VAL A 180 18.28 -46.49 3.30
CA VAL A 180 19.37 -45.54 3.59
C VAL A 180 19.02 -44.73 4.83
N ALA A 181 17.79 -44.20 4.90
CA ALA A 181 17.27 -43.48 6.05
C ALA A 181 17.41 -44.29 7.34
N GLY A 182 17.01 -45.57 7.33
CA GLY A 182 17.13 -46.45 8.50
C GLY A 182 18.57 -46.66 8.95
N LYS A 183 19.53 -46.76 8.01
CA LYS A 183 20.96 -46.85 8.34
C LYS A 183 21.47 -45.56 8.98
N VAL A 184 21.08 -44.40 8.47
CA VAL A 184 21.48 -43.10 9.03
C VAL A 184 20.86 -42.88 10.41
N LEU A 185 19.56 -43.13 10.57
CA LEU A 185 18.85 -43.04 11.86
C LEU A 185 19.48 -43.94 12.93
N SER A 186 19.97 -45.14 12.55
CA SER A 186 20.65 -46.06 13.48
C SER A 186 21.98 -45.54 14.03
N LYS A 187 22.55 -44.50 13.40
CA LYS A 187 23.84 -43.89 13.75
C LYS A 187 23.67 -42.53 14.43
N LEU A 188 22.45 -42.00 14.49
CA LEU A 188 22.14 -40.78 15.22
C LEU A 188 22.08 -41.03 16.73
N ASN A 189 22.28 -39.97 17.49
CA ASN A 189 21.98 -39.91 18.90
C ASN A 189 20.50 -40.26 19.15
N VAL A 190 20.25 -41.07 20.18
CA VAL A 190 18.91 -41.56 20.55
C VAL A 190 17.88 -40.43 20.67
N ARG A 191 18.27 -39.28 21.24
CA ARG A 191 17.38 -38.12 21.40
C ARG A 191 16.98 -37.52 20.05
N VAL A 192 17.96 -37.34 19.16
CA VAL A 192 17.74 -36.77 17.83
C VAL A 192 16.92 -37.73 16.97
N ALA A 193 17.28 -39.02 16.97
CA ALA A 193 16.55 -40.07 16.26
C ALA A 193 15.09 -40.15 16.72
N LYS A 194 14.84 -40.09 18.03
CA LYS A 194 13.48 -40.03 18.60
C LYS A 194 12.70 -38.85 18.05
N ASN A 195 13.24 -37.63 18.18
CA ASN A 195 12.55 -36.41 17.76
C ASN A 195 12.21 -36.41 16.26
N ILE A 196 13.17 -36.80 15.42
CA ILE A 196 12.96 -36.91 13.97
C ILE A 196 11.89 -37.96 13.68
N SER A 197 11.95 -39.13 14.32
CA SER A 197 10.98 -40.21 14.09
C SER A 197 9.56 -39.81 14.52
N GLU A 198 9.39 -39.15 15.67
CA GLU A 198 8.09 -38.66 16.14
C GLU A 198 7.52 -37.59 15.20
N LYS A 199 8.36 -36.67 14.72
CA LYS A 199 7.95 -35.63 13.77
C LYS A 199 7.59 -36.20 12.40
N LEU A 200 8.32 -37.21 11.91
CA LEU A 200 7.98 -37.93 10.67
C LEU A 200 6.66 -38.71 10.80
N ALA A 201 6.36 -39.24 11.98
CA ALA A 201 5.09 -39.91 12.27
C ALA A 201 3.90 -38.94 12.43
N GLY A 202 4.11 -37.62 12.29
CA GLY A 202 3.06 -36.62 12.45
C GLY A 202 2.68 -36.34 13.91
N LYS A 203 3.43 -36.88 14.89
CA LYS A 203 3.19 -36.64 16.31
C LYS A 203 3.74 -35.27 16.67
N ARG A 204 2.86 -34.27 16.80
CA ARG A 204 3.24 -33.00 17.44
C ARG A 204 3.53 -33.30 18.90
N ILE A 205 4.79 -33.21 19.32
CA ILE A 205 5.18 -33.34 20.72
C ILE A 205 4.46 -32.21 21.48
N PRO A 206 3.52 -32.51 22.41
CA PRO A 206 2.95 -31.47 23.25
C PRO A 206 4.09 -30.85 24.07
N LYS A 207 4.19 -29.52 24.02
CA LYS A 207 5.15 -28.72 24.79
C LYS A 207 4.88 -28.80 26.28
#